data_AF-A0A7Y2YE31-F1
#
_entry.id   AF-A0A7Y2YE31-F1
#
_cell.length_a   1.000
_cell.length_b   1.000
_cell.length_c   1.000
_cell.angle_alpha   90.00
_cell.angle_beta   90.00
_cell.angle_gamma   90.00
#
_symmetry.space_group_name_H-M   'P 1'
#
loop_
_entity.id
_entity.type
_entity.pdbx_description
1 polymer ?
#
loop_
_entity_poly.entity_id
_entity_poly.type
_entity_poly.pdbx_seq_one_letter_code
_entity_poly.pdbx_strand_id
1 'polypeptide(L)' 'APAEKIGTMVITWENCNAGVVNYDMPDLGLVGEIPIQRIVMANVPACEAAQVDDSPE' A
#
# COMPACT_ATOMS: atom_id res chain seq x y z
N ALA A 1 -14.03 -6.28 -25.33
CA ALA A 1 -12.86 -7.17 -25.13
C ALA A 1 -12.61 -7.30 -23.62
N PRO A 2 -12.08 -8.43 -23.12
CA PRO A 2 -11.65 -8.50 -21.72
C PRO A 2 -10.52 -7.50 -21.47
N ALA A 3 -10.42 -7.00 -20.23
CA ALA A 3 -9.29 -6.18 -19.82
C ALA A 3 -8.02 -7.04 -19.82
N GLU A 4 -6.96 -6.56 -20.47
CA GLU A 4 -5.65 -7.20 -20.47
C GLU A 4 -4.89 -6.82 -19.19
N LYS A 5 -4.23 -7.79 -18.57
CA LYS A 5 -3.39 -7.54 -17.39
C LYS A 5 -2.03 -7.03 -17.84
N ILE A 6 -1.75 -5.75 -17.60
CA ILE A 6 -0.51 -5.08 -18.04
C ILE A 6 0.59 -5.00 -16.96
N GLY A 7 0.33 -5.49 -15.74
CA GLY A 7 1.31 -5.40 -14.65
C GLY A 7 0.74 -5.72 -13.27
N THR A 8 1.50 -5.36 -12.23
CA THR A 8 1.13 -5.47 -10.82
C THR A 8 1.45 -4.17 -10.07
N MET A 9 0.69 -3.91 -9.01
CA MET A 9 0.98 -2.88 -8.01
C MET A 9 0.83 -3.51 -6.63
N VAL A 10 1.83 -3.34 -5.78
CA VAL A 10 1.85 -3.83 -4.40
C VAL A 10 2.00 -2.63 -3.48
N ILE A 11 1.12 -2.53 -2.49
CA ILE A 11 1.17 -1.48 -1.47
C ILE A 11 1.71 -2.08 -0.18
N THR A 12 2.78 -1.51 0.34
CA THR A 12 3.34 -1.83 1.67
C THR A 12 3.11 -0.64 2.58
N TRP A 13 2.43 -0.84 3.70
CA TRP A 13 2.21 0.21 4.70
C TRP A 13 3.37 0.23 5.70
N GLU A 14 4.00 1.39 5.88
CA GLU A 14 5.05 1.60 6.88
C GLU A 14 4.44 1.90 8.25
N ASN A 15 3.29 2.59 8.23
CA ASN A 15 2.48 2.88 9.41
C ASN A 15 1.02 3.12 8.96
N CYS A 16 0.17 3.58 9.88
CA CYS A 16 -1.24 3.78 9.59
C CYS A 16 -1.53 4.90 8.57
N ASN A 17 -0.58 5.81 8.31
CA ASN A 17 -0.74 6.95 7.41
C ASN A 17 0.10 6.88 6.12
N ALA A 18 1.32 6.35 6.22
CA ALA A 18 2.30 6.35 5.13
C ALA A 18 2.59 4.93 4.64
N GLY A 19 2.91 4.84 3.35
CA GLY A 19 3.30 3.58 2.74
C GLY A 19 3.97 3.83 1.40
N VAL A 20 4.26 2.73 0.73
CA VAL A 20 5.00 2.71 -0.53
C VAL A 20 4.26 1.83 -1.51
N VAL A 21 4.07 2.32 -2.73
CA VAL A 21 3.56 1.54 -3.86
C VAL A 21 4.74 1.12 -4.72
N ASN A 22 4.92 -0.18 -4.86
CA ASN A 22 5.83 -0.77 -5.84
C ASN A 22 5.02 -1.23 -7.05
N TYR A 23 5.40 -0.83 -8.24
CA TYR A 23 4.75 -1.25 -9.48
C TYR A 23 5.73 -1.91 -10.44
N ASP A 24 5.23 -2.88 -11.19
CA ASP A 24 5.95 -3.59 -12.25
C ASP A 24 5.01 -3.77 -13.45
N MET A 25 5.36 -3.13 -14.57
CA MET A 25 4.65 -3.17 -15.85
C MET A 25 5.65 -3.61 -16.94
N PRO A 26 5.89 -4.92 -17.07
CA PRO A 26 7.00 -5.44 -17.88
C PRO A 26 6.84 -5.14 -19.37
N ASP A 27 5.60 -5.16 -19.89
CA ASP A 27 5.32 -4.89 -21.31
C ASP A 27 5.64 -3.44 -21.71
N LEU A 28 5.66 -2.53 -20.73
CA LEU A 28 6.05 -1.13 -20.90
C LEU A 28 7.51 -0.88 -20.49
N GLY A 29 8.20 -1.88 -19.94
CA GLY A 29 9.54 -1.74 -19.37
C GLY A 29 9.60 -0.78 -18.17
N LEU A 30 8.48 -0.62 -17.44
CA LEU A 30 8.38 0.31 -16.32
C LEU A 30 8.36 -0.46 -15.00
N VAL A 31 9.28 -0.09 -14.12
CA VAL A 31 9.34 -0.55 -12.72
C VAL A 31 9.67 0.65 -11.85
N GLY A 32 9.07 0.72 -10.67
CA GLY A 32 9.36 1.84 -9.79
C GLY A 32 8.62 1.80 -8.46
N GLU A 33 8.94 2.82 -7.67
CA GLU A 33 8.46 2.99 -6.31
C GLU A 33 7.87 4.40 -6.16
N ILE A 34 6.72 4.49 -5.49
CA ILE A 34 6.02 5.75 -5.23
C ILE A 34 5.67 5.83 -3.74
N PRO A 35 6.21 6.79 -2.97
CA PRO A 35 5.76 7.03 -1.60
C PRO A 35 4.34 7.60 -1.61
N ILE A 36 3.49 7.10 -0.72
CA ILE A 36 2.09 7.50 -0.60
C ILE A 36 1.73 7.89 0.83
N GLN A 37 0.73 8.76 0.95
CA GLN A 37 0.11 9.12 2.23
C GLN A 37 -1.41 9.06 2.11
N ARG A 38 -2.07 8.71 3.21
CA ARG A 38 -3.54 8.73 3.29
C ARG A 38 -4.04 10.17 3.28
N ILE A 39 -5.02 10.43 2.42
CA ILE A 39 -5.75 11.70 2.39
C ILE A 39 -6.91 11.66 3.41
N VAL A 40 -7.60 10.51 3.51
CA VAL A 40 -8.72 10.33 4.45
C VAL A 40 -8.22 9.63 5.71
N MET A 41 -8.33 10.33 6.84
CA MET A 41 -7.75 9.92 8.11
C MET A 41 -8.65 9.03 8.98
N ALA A 42 -9.90 8.79 8.57
CA ALA A 42 -10.90 8.11 9.40
C ALA A 42 -10.47 6.71 9.89
N ASN A 43 -9.65 5.99 9.12
CA ASN A 43 -9.19 4.64 9.48
C ASN A 43 -7.85 4.64 10.23
N VAL A 44 -7.18 5.79 10.36
CA VAL A 44 -5.89 5.87 11.06
C VAL A 44 -6.04 5.53 12.55
N PRO A 45 -7.01 6.09 13.30
CA PRO A 45 -7.15 5.76 14.73
C PRO A 45 -7.45 4.27 14.97
N ALA A 46 -8.26 3.64 14.12
CA ALA A 46 -8.56 2.21 14.24
C ALA A 46 -7.34 1.33 13.94
N CYS A 47 -6.55 1.71 12.94
CA CYS A 47 -5.28 1.05 12.64
C CYS A 47 -4.28 1.20 13.80
N GLU A 48 -4.13 2.41 14.36
CA GLU A 48 -3.21 2.66 15.47
C GLU A 48 -3.61 1.85 16.70
N ALA A 49 -4.90 1.80 17.03
CA ALA A 49 -5.41 0.98 18.14
C ALA A 49 -5.11 -0.51 17.96
N ALA A 50 -5.23 -1.04 16.73
CA ALA A 50 -4.94 -2.44 16.44
C ALA A 50 -3.45 -2.81 16.52
N GLN A 51 -2.54 -1.84 16.40
CA GLN A 51 -1.10 -2.07 16.56
C GLN A 51 -0.66 -2.16 18.02
N VAL A 52 -1.45 -1.62 18.95
CA VAL A 52 -1.16 -1.68 20.40
C VAL A 52 -1.52 -3.06 20.98
N ASP A 53 -2.32 -3.85 20.27
CA ASP A 53 -2.80 -5.18 20.68
C ASP A 53 -1.82 -6.32 20.31
N ASP A 54 -0.53 -6.02 20.19
CA ASP A 54 0.58 -6.97 20.05
C ASP A 54 1.21 -7.28 21.42
N SER A 55 0.37 -7.46 22.45
CA SER A 55 0.86 -7.85 23.77
C SER A 55 1.15 -9.35 23.76
N PRO A 56 2.36 -9.80 24.16
CA PRO A 56 2.60 -11.23 24.34
C PRO A 56 1.74 -11.72 25.51
N GLU A 57 0.92 -12.75 25.29
CA GLU A 57 0.36 -13.57 26.38
C GLU A 57 1.47 -14.26 27.17
#